data_AF-A0A963VML3-F1
#
_entry.id   AF-A0A963VML3-F1
#
_cell.length_a   1.000
_cell.length_b   1.000
_cell.length_c   1.000
_cell.angle_alpha   90.00
_cell.angle_beta   90.00
_cell.angle_gamma   90.00
#
_symmetry.space_group_name_H-M   'P 1'
#
loop_
_entity.id
_entity.type
_entity.pdbx_description
1 polymer ?
#
loop_
_entity_poly.entity_id
_entity_poly.type
_entity_poly.pdbx_seq_one_letter_code
_entity_poly.pdbx_strand_id
1 'polypeptide(L)'
;RNTDETLLTRAEAWLAEFLATLARDEGVEIGSRVLARFEPVVFDAAVVRRIETVAGRLGLRHRRMTSGAGHDAQMLARICPAAMIFVPSVKGISHNPAEHTQPDDLCAGANVLLQTLVELANDKEM
;
A
#
# COMPACT_ATOMS: atom_id res chain seq x y z
N ARG A 1 -7.16 3.33 9.25
CA ARG A 1 -6.75 2.82 7.93
C ARG A 1 -7.50 1.53 7.68
N ASN A 2 -8.06 1.35 6.50
CA ASN A 2 -8.72 0.11 6.08
C ASN A 2 -8.61 0.01 4.56
N THR A 3 -8.68 -1.20 3.99
CA THR A 3 -8.74 -1.41 2.54
C THR A 3 -10.18 -1.33 2.01
N ASP A 4 -11.16 -1.21 2.91
CA ASP A 4 -12.57 -1.02 2.63
C ASP A 4 -13.00 0.38 3.09
N GLU A 5 -13.46 1.20 2.15
CA GLU A 5 -13.88 2.58 2.38
C GLU A 5 -15.12 2.68 3.29
N THR A 6 -16.01 1.69 3.22
CA THR A 6 -17.21 1.63 4.06
C THR A 6 -16.82 1.38 5.51
N LEU A 7 -15.90 0.42 5.74
CA LEU A 7 -15.40 0.16 7.10
C LEU A 7 -14.58 1.34 7.64
N LEU A 8 -13.81 2.03 6.79
CA LEU A 8 -13.07 3.24 7.20
C LEU A 8 -14.02 4.35 7.63
N THR A 9 -15.02 4.66 6.80
CA THR A 9 -16.04 5.69 7.10
C THR A 9 -16.81 5.37 8.38
N ARG A 10 -17.15 4.09 8.59
CA ARG A 10 -17.81 3.64 9.82
C ARG A 10 -16.94 3.85 11.06
N ALA A 11 -15.63 3.57 10.96
CA ALA A 11 -14.70 3.79 12.06
C ALA A 11 -14.51 5.29 12.36
N GLU A 12 -14.50 6.14 11.34
CA GLU A 12 -14.45 7.61 11.48
C GLU A 12 -15.69 8.14 12.20
N ALA A 13 -16.89 7.69 11.79
CA ALA A 13 -18.14 8.05 12.44
C ALA A 13 -18.20 7.59 13.91
N TRP A 14 -17.77 6.35 14.18
CA TRP A 14 -17.72 5.81 15.54
C TRP A 14 -16.78 6.63 16.43
N LEU A 15 -15.60 7.01 15.94
CA LEU A 15 -14.67 7.86 16.70
C LEU A 15 -15.30 9.22 17.00
N ALA A 16 -15.97 9.84 16.04
CA ALA A 16 -16.63 11.14 16.25
C ALA A 16 -17.73 11.06 17.33
N GLU A 17 -18.56 10.02 17.30
CA GLU A 17 -19.60 9.77 18.31
C GLU A 17 -19.00 9.50 19.69
N PHE A 18 -17.91 8.74 19.75
CA PHE A 18 -17.18 8.47 20.98
C PHE A 18 -16.62 9.75 21.59
N LEU A 19 -15.99 10.62 20.80
CA LEU A 19 -15.46 11.90 21.28
C LEU A 19 -16.58 12.83 21.79
N ALA A 20 -17.72 12.86 21.11
CA ALA A 20 -18.87 13.65 21.58
C ALA A 20 -19.44 13.14 22.92
N THR A 21 -19.41 11.82 23.13
CA THR A 21 -19.84 11.21 24.40
C THR A 21 -18.84 11.52 25.51
N LEU A 22 -17.55 11.32 25.24
CA LEU A 22 -16.48 11.60 26.19
C LEU A 22 -16.47 13.07 26.65
N ALA A 23 -16.67 14.01 25.71
CA ALA A 23 -16.75 15.44 26.03
C ALA A 23 -17.88 15.77 27.03
N ARG A 24 -19.05 15.13 26.88
CA ARG A 24 -20.18 15.29 27.80
C ARG A 24 -19.91 14.67 29.17
N ASP A 25 -19.39 13.44 29.18
CA ASP A 25 -19.19 12.66 30.40
C ASP A 25 -18.10 13.27 31.29
N GLU A 26 -17.04 13.81 30.67
CA GLU A 26 -15.91 14.43 31.38
C GLU A 26 -16.08 15.95 31.56
N GLY A 27 -17.12 16.56 30.97
CA GLY A 27 -17.38 18.00 31.07
C GLY A 27 -16.31 18.89 30.41
N VAL A 28 -15.72 18.43 29.31
CA VAL A 28 -14.64 19.11 28.58
C VAL A 28 -15.04 19.43 27.13
N GLU A 29 -14.35 20.38 26.50
CA GLU A 29 -14.46 20.62 25.06
C GLU A 29 -13.40 19.81 24.29
N ILE A 30 -13.82 19.15 23.21
CA ILE A 30 -12.93 18.39 22.32
C ILE A 30 -13.06 18.93 20.89
N GLY A 31 -11.95 19.46 20.36
CA GLY A 31 -11.82 19.86 18.95
C GLY A 31 -11.11 18.79 18.13
N SER A 32 -11.57 18.56 16.90
CA SER A 32 -10.92 17.62 15.97
C SER A 32 -10.74 18.25 14.59
N ARG A 33 -9.67 17.84 13.89
CA ARG A 33 -9.40 18.28 12.51
C ARG A 33 -8.77 17.14 11.72
N VAL A 34 -9.28 16.89 10.53
CA VAL A 34 -8.69 15.94 9.59
C VAL A 34 -7.49 16.61 8.90
N LEU A 35 -6.31 16.01 9.05
CA LEU A 35 -5.08 16.49 8.41
C LEU A 35 -4.79 15.80 7.08
N ALA A 36 -5.09 14.49 7.00
CA ALA A 36 -4.94 13.69 5.80
C ALA A 36 -5.97 12.57 5.79
N ARG A 37 -6.62 12.37 4.65
CA ARG A 37 -7.55 11.27 4.41
C ARG A 37 -7.31 10.74 3.01
N PHE A 38 -7.16 9.42 2.91
CA PHE A 38 -6.97 8.75 1.64
C PHE A 38 -7.93 7.57 1.54
N GLU A 39 -8.62 7.48 0.42
CA GLU A 39 -9.42 6.31 0.07
C GLU A 39 -8.50 5.12 -0.26
N PRO A 40 -8.96 3.88 -0.05
CA PRO A 40 -8.29 2.68 -0.54
C PRO A 40 -8.06 2.77 -2.05
N VAL A 41 -6.87 2.37 -2.50
CA VAL A 41 -6.51 2.38 -3.92
C VAL A 41 -6.38 0.95 -4.43
N VAL A 42 -7.03 0.68 -5.55
CA VAL A 42 -6.83 -0.53 -6.34
C VAL A 42 -5.83 -0.18 -7.44
N PHE A 43 -4.71 -0.88 -7.47
CA PHE A 43 -3.69 -0.72 -8.50
C PHE A 43 -4.12 -1.32 -9.85
N ASP A 44 -3.47 -0.87 -10.92
CA ASP A 44 -3.80 -1.29 -12.27
C ASP A 44 -3.61 -2.80 -12.45
N ALA A 45 -4.68 -3.49 -12.84
CA ALA A 45 -4.70 -4.94 -12.88
C ALA A 45 -3.78 -5.51 -13.98
N ALA A 46 -3.52 -4.78 -15.06
CA ALA A 46 -2.61 -5.21 -16.12
C ALA A 46 -1.15 -5.12 -15.66
N VAL A 47 -0.77 -4.02 -15.00
CA VAL A 47 0.57 -3.87 -14.42
C VAL A 47 0.81 -4.92 -13.32
N VAL A 48 -0.17 -5.17 -12.45
CA VAL A 48 -0.08 -6.22 -11.41
C VAL A 48 0.13 -7.60 -12.05
N ARG A 49 -0.64 -7.97 -13.07
CA ARG A 49 -0.48 -9.27 -13.76
C ARG A 49 0.89 -9.40 -14.44
N ARG A 50 1.42 -8.31 -14.98
CA ARG A 50 2.76 -8.29 -15.59
C ARG A 50 3.84 -8.58 -14.54
N ILE A 51 3.77 -7.91 -13.39
CA ILE A 51 4.67 -8.17 -12.25
C ILE A 51 4.61 -9.65 -11.82
N GLU A 52 3.41 -10.21 -11.68
CA GLU A 52 3.23 -11.63 -11.33
C GLU A 52 3.86 -12.57 -12.37
N THR A 53 3.65 -12.28 -13.65
CA THR A 53 4.20 -13.08 -14.75
C THR A 53 5.72 -13.04 -14.75
N VAL A 54 6.30 -11.85 -14.56
CA VAL A 54 7.76 -11.66 -14.44
C VAL A 54 8.33 -12.40 -13.24
N ALA A 55 7.69 -12.28 -12.06
CA ALA A 55 8.11 -13.00 -10.86
C ALA A 55 8.08 -14.52 -11.06
N GLY A 56 7.02 -15.04 -11.69
CA GLY A 56 6.90 -16.46 -12.05
C GLY A 56 7.99 -16.92 -13.03
N ARG A 57 8.31 -16.12 -14.06
CA ARG A 57 9.38 -16.42 -15.03
C ARG A 57 10.77 -16.45 -14.39
N LEU A 58 10.99 -15.63 -13.36
CA LEU A 58 12.21 -15.64 -12.55
C LEU A 58 12.26 -16.80 -11.53
N GLY A 59 11.22 -17.65 -11.48
CA GLY A 59 11.16 -18.79 -10.56
C GLY A 59 10.90 -18.39 -9.10
N LEU A 60 10.42 -17.16 -8.85
CA LEU A 60 10.20 -16.64 -7.50
C LEU A 60 8.81 -17.06 -7.00
N ARG A 61 8.72 -17.40 -5.71
CA ARG A 61 7.40 -17.55 -5.05
C ARG A 61 6.82 -16.16 -4.82
N HIS A 62 5.58 -15.95 -5.22
CA HIS A 62 4.89 -14.67 -5.07
C HIS A 62 3.43 -14.86 -4.68
N ARG A 63 2.80 -13.79 -4.18
CA ARG A 63 1.36 -13.70 -3.92
C ARG A 63 0.89 -12.25 -4.05
N ARG A 64 -0.39 -12.05 -4.34
CA ARG A 64 -1.01 -10.73 -4.19
C ARG A 64 -1.16 -10.38 -2.72
N MET A 65 -0.98 -9.11 -2.41
CA MET A 65 -1.22 -8.58 -1.08
C MET A 65 -1.59 -7.10 -1.13
N THR A 66 -2.29 -6.64 -0.10
CA THR A 66 -2.57 -5.22 0.12
C THR A 66 -1.41 -4.58 0.89
N SER A 67 -1.11 -3.30 0.61
CA SER A 67 -0.22 -2.53 1.47
C SER A 67 -0.99 -1.94 2.65
N GLY A 68 -0.47 -2.10 3.86
CA GLY A 68 -0.98 -1.43 5.06
C GLY A 68 -0.40 -0.02 5.29
N ALA A 69 0.61 0.36 4.51
CA ALA A 69 1.28 1.65 4.57
C ALA A 69 0.90 2.53 3.37
N GLY A 70 0.93 3.85 3.57
CA GLY A 70 0.82 4.80 2.46
C GLY A 70 2.14 4.88 1.71
N HIS A 71 2.07 4.96 0.38
CA HIS A 71 3.23 5.11 -0.51
C HIS A 71 2.90 6.10 -1.61
N ASP A 72 3.92 6.72 -2.21
CA ASP A 72 3.73 7.67 -3.31
C ASP A 72 3.00 7.05 -4.51
N ALA A 73 3.19 5.74 -4.73
CA ALA A 73 2.45 4.97 -5.74
C ALA A 73 0.93 5.09 -5.58
N GLN A 74 0.41 5.25 -4.35
CA GLN A 74 -1.02 5.47 -4.10
C GLN A 74 -1.50 6.80 -4.70
N MET A 75 -0.66 7.84 -4.71
CA MET A 75 -0.97 9.11 -5.33
C MET A 75 -0.82 9.01 -6.86
N LEU A 76 0.23 8.34 -7.34
CA LEU A 76 0.47 8.13 -8.77
C LEU A 76 -0.65 7.34 -9.45
N ALA A 77 -1.25 6.38 -8.77
CA ALA A 77 -2.38 5.58 -9.28
C ALA A 77 -3.59 6.43 -9.71
N ARG A 78 -3.67 7.70 -9.30
CA ARG A 78 -4.74 8.63 -9.71
C ARG A 78 -4.51 9.24 -11.10
N ILE A 79 -3.28 9.17 -11.61
CA ILE A 79 -2.88 9.86 -12.85
C ILE A 79 -2.21 8.93 -13.87
N CYS A 80 -1.79 7.73 -13.48
CA CYS A 80 -1.27 6.73 -14.39
C CYS A 80 -1.48 5.30 -13.87
N PRO A 81 -1.42 4.28 -14.74
CA PRO A 81 -1.34 2.89 -14.32
C PRO A 81 -0.16 2.69 -13.37
N ALA A 82 -0.44 2.21 -12.17
CA ALA A 82 0.56 1.99 -11.13
C ALA A 82 0.36 0.63 -10.46
N ALA A 83 1.44 0.07 -9.94
CA ALA A 83 1.46 -1.11 -9.08
C ALA A 83 2.72 -1.08 -8.20
N MET A 84 2.81 -2.00 -7.25
CA MET A 84 3.95 -2.11 -6.33
C MET A 84 4.51 -3.53 -6.29
N ILE A 85 5.82 -3.64 -6.05
CA ILE A 85 6.53 -4.89 -5.79
C ILE A 85 7.02 -4.86 -4.35
N PHE A 86 6.64 -5.86 -3.56
CA PHE A 86 7.12 -6.01 -2.19
C PHE A 86 8.13 -7.15 -2.08
N VAL A 87 9.12 -6.92 -1.22
CA VAL A 87 10.10 -7.91 -0.77
C VAL A 87 9.98 -8.08 0.75
N PRO A 88 10.27 -9.26 1.31
CA PRO A 88 10.09 -9.51 2.73
C PRO A 88 11.13 -8.76 3.59
N SER A 89 10.67 -8.07 4.63
CA SER A 89 11.54 -7.59 5.72
C SER A 89 11.59 -8.63 6.83
N VAL A 90 12.74 -8.82 7.47
CA VAL A 90 12.95 -9.76 8.58
C VAL A 90 11.98 -9.40 9.72
N LYS A 91 11.14 -10.39 10.09
CA LYS A 91 10.07 -10.24 11.10
C LYS A 91 9.02 -9.17 10.77
N GLY A 92 8.99 -8.64 9.54
CA GLY A 92 8.09 -7.56 9.15
C GLY A 92 8.34 -6.24 9.88
N ILE A 93 9.55 -6.05 10.44
CA ILE A 93 9.92 -4.82 11.14
C ILE A 93 10.13 -3.70 10.13
N SER A 94 9.58 -2.52 10.42
CA SER A 94 9.85 -1.28 9.68
C SER A 94 9.78 -0.06 10.61
N HIS A 95 10.28 1.10 10.16
CA HIS A 95 10.41 2.33 10.97
C HIS A 95 11.21 2.10 12.26
N ASN A 96 12.21 1.23 12.19
CA ASN A 96 13.03 0.82 13.31
C ASN A 96 14.46 0.58 12.81
N PRO A 97 15.52 0.94 13.58
CA PRO A 97 16.90 0.65 13.19
C PRO A 97 17.21 -0.83 12.94
N ALA A 98 16.39 -1.76 13.46
CA ALA A 98 16.50 -3.19 13.19
C ALA A 98 15.79 -3.65 11.90
N GLU A 99 15.20 -2.73 11.13
CA GLU A 99 14.65 -3.01 9.79
C GLU A 99 15.73 -3.59 8.89
N HIS A 100 15.45 -4.76 8.29
CA HIS A 100 16.42 -5.45 7.48
C HIS A 100 15.74 -6.36 6.46
N THR A 101 16.18 -6.29 5.21
CA THR A 101 15.80 -7.20 4.13
C THR A 101 17.08 -7.90 3.66
N GLN A 102 16.99 -9.22 3.44
CA GLN A 102 18.17 -9.97 2.99
C GLN A 102 18.60 -9.49 1.59
N PRO A 103 19.93 -9.46 1.29
CA PRO A 103 20.42 -9.05 -0.02
C PRO A 103 19.77 -9.80 -1.19
N ASP A 104 19.54 -11.11 -1.04
CA ASP A 104 18.92 -11.94 -2.08
C ASP A 104 17.47 -11.51 -2.37
N ASP A 105 16.71 -11.13 -1.33
CA ASP A 105 15.36 -10.61 -1.49
C ASP A 105 15.36 -9.24 -2.17
N LEU A 106 16.32 -8.37 -1.83
CA LEU A 106 16.51 -7.07 -2.51
C LEU A 106 16.82 -7.28 -4.00
N CYS A 107 17.77 -8.16 -4.31
CA CYS A 107 18.14 -8.49 -5.69
C CYS A 107 16.96 -9.10 -6.46
N ALA A 108 16.18 -9.99 -5.83
CA ALA A 108 14.99 -10.57 -6.44
C ALA A 108 13.95 -9.48 -6.77
N GLY A 109 13.64 -8.58 -5.83
CA GLY A 109 12.71 -7.47 -6.07
C GLY A 109 13.19 -6.52 -7.17
N ALA A 110 14.48 -6.17 -7.17
CA ALA A 110 15.08 -5.32 -8.19
C ALA A 110 15.03 -5.97 -9.59
N ASN A 111 15.26 -7.28 -9.68
CA ASN A 111 15.17 -8.01 -10.95
C ASN A 111 13.74 -8.08 -11.48
N VAL A 112 12.74 -8.27 -10.60
CA VAL A 112 11.32 -8.21 -11.01
C VAL A 112 10.99 -6.81 -11.53
N LEU A 113 11.43 -5.76 -10.84
CA LEU A 113 11.23 -4.37 -11.26
C LEU A 113 11.85 -4.12 -12.64
N LEU A 114 13.13 -4.47 -12.81
CA LEU A 114 13.87 -4.29 -14.07
C LEU A 114 13.14 -4.95 -15.24
N GLN A 115 12.80 -6.22 -15.12
CA GLN A 115 12.15 -7.00 -16.18
C GLN A 115 10.75 -6.46 -16.49
N THR A 116 9.99 -6.06 -15.47
CA THR A 116 8.66 -5.45 -15.66
C THR A 116 8.76 -4.12 -16.41
N LEU A 117 9.73 -3.27 -16.05
CA LEU A 117 9.94 -1.99 -16.71
C LEU A 117 10.39 -2.16 -18.17
N VAL A 118 11.27 -3.11 -18.45
CA VAL A 118 11.69 -3.43 -19.83
C VAL A 118 10.49 -3.86 -20.67
N GLU A 119 9.59 -4.69 -20.13
CA GLU A 119 8.38 -5.09 -20.85
C GLU A 119 7.42 -3.92 -21.06
N LEU A 120 7.18 -3.08 -20.05
CA LEU A 120 6.30 -1.91 -20.17
C LEU A 120 6.85 -0.87 -21.15
N ALA A 121 8.16 -0.62 -21.14
CA ALA A 121 8.79 0.37 -22.01
C ALA A 121 8.81 -0.04 -23.49
N ASN A 122 8.74 -1.34 -23.77
CA ASN A 122 8.69 -1.88 -25.14
C ASN A 122 7.28 -2.25 -25.60
N ASP A 123 6.28 -2.05 -24.74
CA ASP A 123 4.90 -2.28 -25.10
C ASP A 123 4.43 -1.17 -26.04
N LYS A 124 4.04 -1.54 -27.26
CA LYS A 124 3.60 -0.58 -28.29
C LYS A 124 2.12 -0.25 -28.20
N GLU A 125 1.38 -0.91 -27.32
CA GLU A 125 -0.07 -0.79 -27.19
C GLU A 125 -0.52 -0.08 -25.91
N MET A 126 0.42 0.56 -25.18
CA MET A 126 0.13 1.37 -23.99
C MET A 126 0.18 2.87 -24.30
#